data_AF-A0A968GP22-F1
#
_entry.id   AF-A0A968GP22-F1
#
_cell.length_a   1.000
_cell.length_b   1.000
_cell.length_c   1.000
_cell.angle_alpha   90.00
_cell.angle_beta   90.00
_cell.angle_gamma   90.00
#
_symmetry.space_group_name_H-M   'P 1'
#
loop_
_entity.id
_entity.type
_entity.pdbx_description
1 polymer ?
#
loop_
_entity_poly.entity_id
_entity_poly.type
_entity_poly.pdbx_seq_one_letter_code
_entity_poly.pdbx_strand_id
1 'polypeptide(L)'
;MKIIKNEKRIKLNGQIGQWTSLAALVVLGLGMYISFTRTDLFIYSIAALLLGFTLTQIGMYLGNRYGRSPRLDERIDAGLKGLQNEFVMYHYMTPASHLLVGPAGVWILMPYHQRGQVTYKKNRWRMSGGGFLQSYMRIFGQENIGRPDIEIESEINALKKYLTGQMDESGVPEISTLMV
;
A
#
# COMPACT_ATOMS: atom_id res chain seq x y z
N MET A 1 -4.86 24.40 -0.66
CA MET A 1 -5.37 23.10 -1.14
C MET A 1 -6.41 22.53 -0.18
N LYS A 2 -7.52 21.99 -0.69
CA LYS A 2 -8.53 21.27 0.10
C LYS A 2 -8.18 19.79 0.16
N ILE A 3 -8.32 19.15 1.33
CA ILE A 3 -8.01 17.73 1.51
C ILE A 3 -9.29 17.00 1.95
N ILE A 4 -9.61 15.90 1.28
CA ILE A 4 -10.78 15.07 1.55
C ILE A 4 -10.29 13.64 1.74
N LYS A 5 -10.49 13.09 2.94
CA LYS A 5 -10.02 11.75 3.31
C LYS A 5 -11.18 10.85 3.71
N ASN A 6 -11.10 9.59 3.31
CA ASN A 6 -11.99 8.56 3.85
C ASN A 6 -11.48 8.06 5.21
N GLU A 7 -11.66 8.87 6.26
CA GLU A 7 -11.20 8.53 7.62
C GLU A 7 -11.78 7.21 8.13
N LYS A 8 -13.03 6.89 7.74
CA LYS A 8 -13.68 5.62 8.09
C LYS A 8 -12.91 4.44 7.50
N ARG A 9 -12.60 4.48 6.20
CA ARG A 9 -11.84 3.41 5.53
C ARG A 9 -10.44 3.28 6.10
N ILE A 10 -9.76 4.41 6.37
CA ILE A 10 -8.42 4.38 6.94
C ILE A 10 -8.43 3.75 8.34
N LYS A 11 -9.33 4.20 9.21
CA LYS A 11 -9.43 3.67 10.58
C LYS A 11 -9.77 2.18 10.60
N LEU A 12 -10.75 1.76 9.80
CA LEU A 12 -11.14 0.36 9.71
C LEU A 12 -9.99 -0.52 9.23
N ASN A 13 -9.32 -0.15 8.15
CA ASN A 13 -8.20 -0.94 7.61
C ASN A 13 -6.99 -0.93 8.54
N GLY A 14 -6.73 0.17 9.25
CA GLY A 14 -5.70 0.24 10.29
C GLY A 14 -6.01 -0.72 11.45
N GLN A 15 -7.25 -0.75 11.93
CA GLN A 15 -7.68 -1.68 12.96
C GLN A 15 -7.59 -3.14 12.49
N ILE A 16 -8.05 -3.45 11.28
CA ILE A 16 -7.93 -4.79 10.70
C ILE A 16 -6.45 -5.19 10.65
N GLY A 17 -5.56 -4.32 10.16
CA GLY A 17 -4.12 -4.61 10.13
C GLY A 17 -3.54 -4.94 11.51
N GLN A 18 -3.94 -4.19 12.54
CA GLN A 18 -3.50 -4.43 13.93
C GLN A 18 -4.02 -5.77 14.48
N TRP A 19 -5.31 -6.06 14.33
CA TRP A 19 -5.92 -7.30 14.80
C TRP A 19 -5.41 -8.52 14.02
N THR A 20 -5.24 -8.41 12.71
CA THR A 20 -4.67 -9.47 11.87
C THR A 20 -3.23 -9.76 12.28
N SER A 21 -2.43 -8.74 12.58
CA SER A 21 -1.05 -8.93 13.05
C SER A 21 -1.01 -9.63 14.42
N LEU A 22 -1.93 -9.28 15.33
CA LEU A 22 -2.03 -9.95 16.64
C LEU A 22 -2.49 -11.40 16.51
N ALA A 23 -3.50 -11.66 15.67
CA ALA A 23 -3.98 -13.01 15.38
C ALA A 23 -2.88 -13.87 14.75
N ALA A 24 -2.10 -13.31 13.81
CA ALA A 24 -0.96 -13.96 13.20
C ALA A 24 0.08 -14.39 14.25
N LEU A 25 0.39 -13.52 15.21
CA LEU A 25 1.33 -13.82 16.29
C LEU A 25 0.85 -14.99 17.16
N VAL A 26 -0.44 -15.03 17.51
CA VAL A 26 -1.03 -16.12 18.29
C VAL A 26 -0.98 -17.43 17.51
N VAL A 27 -1.36 -17.42 16.23
CA VAL A 27 -1.34 -18.61 15.36
C VAL A 27 0.08 -19.13 15.17
N LEU A 28 1.06 -18.26 14.94
CA LEU A 28 2.47 -18.62 14.83
C LEU A 28 3.00 -19.22 16.14
N GLY A 29 2.68 -18.61 17.28
CA GLY A 29 3.09 -19.10 18.60
C GLY A 29 2.52 -20.48 18.91
N LEU A 30 1.24 -20.71 18.62
CA LEU A 30 0.59 -22.02 18.78
C LEU A 30 1.18 -23.06 17.83
N GLY A 31 1.38 -22.71 16.56
CA GLY A 31 2.01 -23.59 15.57
C GLY A 31 3.42 -24.02 16.00
N MET A 32 4.22 -23.06 16.46
CA MET A 32 5.57 -23.32 16.97
C MET A 32 5.55 -24.21 18.21
N TYR A 33 4.64 -23.96 19.16
CA TYR A 33 4.51 -24.78 20.38
C TYR A 33 4.13 -26.23 20.07
N ILE A 34 3.16 -26.44 19.18
CA ILE A 34 2.73 -27.79 18.75
C ILE A 34 3.89 -28.50 18.05
N SER A 35 4.66 -27.80 17.21
CA SER A 35 5.80 -28.38 16.49
C SER A 35 6.86 -28.99 17.41
N PHE A 36 7.05 -28.46 18.63
CA PHE A 36 8.04 -28.98 19.58
C PHE A 36 7.48 -29.99 20.57
N THR A 37 6.19 -29.89 20.92
CA THR A 37 5.58 -30.72 21.98
C THR A 37 4.85 -31.95 21.46
N ARG A 38 4.36 -31.92 20.21
CA ARG A 38 3.51 -32.96 19.62
C ARG A 38 3.93 -33.28 18.19
N THR A 39 4.87 -34.21 18.07
CA THR A 39 5.40 -34.71 16.79
C THR A 39 4.35 -35.45 15.96
N ASP A 40 3.29 -35.96 16.59
CA ASP A 40 2.10 -36.55 15.96
C ASP A 40 1.26 -35.50 15.20
N LEU A 41 1.25 -34.25 15.67
CA LEU A 41 0.52 -33.14 15.04
C LEU A 41 1.39 -32.25 14.15
N PHE A 42 2.58 -32.72 13.77
CA PHE A 42 3.56 -31.94 13.05
C PHE A 42 3.01 -31.31 11.75
N ILE A 43 2.19 -32.05 10.98
CA ILE A 43 1.57 -31.51 9.75
C ILE A 43 0.65 -30.33 10.05
N TYR A 44 -0.15 -30.40 11.12
CA TYR A 44 -1.02 -29.30 11.55
C TYR A 44 -0.20 -28.10 12.03
N SER A 45 0.95 -28.34 12.66
CA SER A 45 1.87 -27.28 13.06
C SER A 45 2.43 -26.53 11.84
N ILE A 46 2.82 -27.23 10.78
CA ILE A 46 3.29 -26.62 9.52
C ILE A 46 2.17 -25.80 8.88
N ALA A 47 0.96 -26.35 8.80
CA ALA A 47 -0.18 -25.64 8.23
C ALA A 47 -0.50 -24.35 9.02
N ALA A 48 -0.47 -24.42 10.36
CA ALA A 48 -0.65 -23.26 11.23
C ALA A 48 0.47 -22.22 11.03
N LEU A 49 1.73 -22.64 10.91
CA LEU A 49 2.86 -21.73 10.67
C LEU A 49 2.74 -21.02 9.31
N LEU A 50 2.36 -21.74 8.25
CA LEU A 50 2.12 -21.15 6.93
C LEU A 50 0.97 -20.14 6.97
N LEU A 51 -0.15 -20.48 7.64
CA LEU A 51 -1.26 -19.55 7.82
C LEU A 51 -0.88 -18.32 8.65
N GLY A 52 -0.15 -18.51 9.75
CA GLY A 52 0.34 -17.40 10.56
C GLY A 52 1.28 -16.49 9.78
N PHE A 53 2.13 -17.06 8.93
CA PHE A 53 3.02 -16.28 8.07
C PHE A 53 2.23 -15.46 7.04
N THR A 54 1.25 -16.05 6.35
CA THR A 54 0.43 -15.30 5.37
C THR A 54 -0.38 -14.18 6.05
N LEU A 55 -0.95 -14.43 7.22
CA LEU A 55 -1.62 -13.41 8.01
C LEU A 55 -0.66 -12.28 8.43
N THR A 56 0.60 -12.62 8.75
CA THR A 56 1.63 -11.61 9.05
C THR A 56 1.89 -10.72 7.84
N GLN A 57 1.98 -11.29 6.63
CA GLN A 57 2.15 -10.49 5.39
C GLN A 57 0.98 -9.52 5.18
N ILE A 58 -0.26 -9.96 5.39
CA ILE A 58 -1.46 -9.11 5.26
C ILE A 58 -1.48 -8.03 6.35
N GLY A 59 -1.18 -8.40 7.60
CA GLY A 59 -1.13 -7.49 8.74
C GLY A 59 -0.07 -6.40 8.54
N MET A 60 1.11 -6.75 8.04
CA MET A 60 2.16 -5.79 7.70
C MET A 60 1.74 -4.85 6.57
N TYR A 61 1.12 -5.35 5.51
CA TYR A 61 0.62 -4.52 4.41
C TYR A 61 -0.37 -3.46 4.91
N LEU A 62 -1.40 -3.89 5.66
CA LEU A 62 -2.39 -2.97 6.21
C LEU A 62 -1.79 -2.04 7.28
N GLY A 63 -0.88 -2.54 8.11
CA GLY A 63 -0.21 -1.77 9.15
C GLY A 63 0.73 -0.69 8.59
N ASN A 64 1.48 -1.00 7.54
CA ASN A 64 2.34 -0.02 6.84
C ASN A 64 1.51 1.03 6.12
N ARG A 65 0.41 0.62 5.48
CA ARG A 65 -0.44 1.52 4.70
C ARG A 65 -1.34 2.42 5.54
N TYR A 66 -1.91 1.91 6.64
CA TYR A 66 -2.94 2.60 7.42
C TYR A 66 -2.61 2.80 8.91
N GLY A 67 -1.64 2.08 9.46
CA GLY A 67 -1.43 1.98 10.91
C GLY A 67 -0.39 2.92 11.53
N ARG A 68 0.65 3.35 10.79
CA ARG A 68 1.75 4.17 11.33
C ARG A 68 1.69 5.61 10.86
N SER A 69 1.66 6.56 11.80
CA SER A 69 1.84 8.00 11.52
C SER A 69 3.33 8.41 11.64
N PRO A 70 3.89 9.26 10.77
CA PRO A 70 3.22 9.89 9.62
C PRO A 70 2.95 8.89 8.49
N ARG A 71 1.65 8.74 8.18
CA ARG A 71 1.11 7.84 7.16
C ARG A 71 1.48 8.37 5.78
N LEU A 72 1.32 7.53 4.77
CA LEU A 72 1.70 7.86 3.41
C LEU A 72 0.88 9.04 2.85
N ASP A 73 -0.42 9.08 3.15
CA ASP A 73 -1.30 10.22 2.86
C ASP A 73 -0.88 11.50 3.60
N GLU A 74 -0.54 11.40 4.88
CA GLU A 74 -0.08 12.56 5.68
C GLU A 74 1.23 13.14 5.16
N ARG A 75 2.13 12.30 4.62
CA ARG A 75 3.38 12.74 3.99
C ARG A 75 3.12 13.47 2.68
N ILE A 76 2.18 12.98 1.86
CA ILE A 76 1.76 13.66 0.64
C ILE A 76 1.17 15.03 0.99
N ASP A 77 0.28 15.09 1.98
CA ASP A 77 -0.31 16.35 2.43
C ASP A 77 0.74 17.35 2.88
N ALA A 78 1.73 16.89 3.65
CA ALA A 78 2.83 17.73 4.11
C ALA A 78 3.68 18.23 2.92
N GLY A 79 3.95 17.37 1.93
CA GLY A 79 4.71 17.72 0.73
C GLY A 79 3.98 18.69 -0.21
N LEU A 80 2.65 18.62 -0.24
CA LEU A 80 1.80 19.42 -1.13
C LEU A 80 1.12 20.62 -0.46
N LYS A 81 1.46 20.91 0.81
CA LYS A 81 0.85 22.01 1.60
C LYS A 81 0.97 23.39 0.94
N GLY A 82 1.94 23.59 0.04
CA GLY A 82 2.15 24.83 -0.72
C GLY A 82 1.21 25.05 -1.91
N LEU A 83 0.39 24.07 -2.28
CA LEU A 83 -0.54 24.19 -3.40
C LEU A 83 -1.71 25.13 -3.10
N GLN A 84 -2.12 25.89 -4.12
CA GLN A 84 -3.22 26.85 -4.06
C GLN A 84 -4.57 26.16 -3.72
N ASN A 85 -5.58 26.96 -3.37
CA ASN A 85 -6.89 26.45 -2.94
C ASN A 85 -7.75 25.84 -4.05
N GLU A 86 -7.34 25.99 -5.31
CA GLU A 86 -8.00 25.38 -6.47
C GLU A 86 -7.71 23.88 -6.58
N PHE A 87 -6.67 23.39 -5.89
CA PHE A 87 -6.36 21.98 -5.82
C PHE A 87 -7.15 21.29 -4.70
N VAL A 88 -7.70 20.13 -5.03
CA VAL A 88 -8.40 19.22 -4.11
C VAL A 88 -7.71 17.87 -4.12
N MET A 89 -7.27 17.43 -2.95
CA MET A 89 -6.64 16.14 -2.73
C MET A 89 -7.64 15.16 -2.13
N TYR A 90 -7.85 14.02 -2.78
CA TYR A 90 -8.70 12.93 -2.34
C TYR A 90 -7.85 11.73 -1.91
N HIS A 91 -7.96 11.30 -0.66
CA HIS A 91 -7.33 10.08 -0.17
C HIS A 91 -8.39 9.01 0.11
N TYR A 92 -8.27 7.87 -0.57
CA TYR A 92 -9.11 6.68 -0.41
C TYR A 92 -10.62 6.90 -0.60
N MET A 93 -11.02 8.01 -1.23
CA MET A 93 -12.40 8.35 -1.58
C MET A 93 -12.82 7.80 -2.95
N THR A 94 -11.85 7.64 -3.84
CA THR A 94 -12.00 7.13 -5.21
C THR A 94 -11.41 5.72 -5.34
N PRO A 95 -11.60 5.04 -6.49
CA PRO A 95 -10.87 3.81 -6.77
C PRO A 95 -9.35 4.00 -6.75
N ALA A 96 -8.87 5.14 -7.27
CA ALA A 96 -7.48 5.56 -7.10
C ALA A 96 -7.19 5.90 -5.64
N SER A 97 -6.01 5.50 -5.16
CA SER A 97 -5.64 5.62 -3.75
C SER A 97 -5.49 7.07 -3.31
N HIS A 98 -4.86 7.88 -4.17
CA HIS A 98 -4.54 9.28 -3.94
C HIS A 98 -4.75 10.05 -5.24
N LEU A 99 -5.76 10.92 -5.26
CA LEU A 99 -6.17 11.66 -6.45
C LEU A 99 -6.10 13.15 -6.18
N LEU A 100 -5.28 13.85 -6.95
CA LEU A 100 -5.19 15.31 -6.93
C LEU A 100 -5.95 15.86 -8.14
N VAL A 101 -6.91 16.74 -7.88
CA VAL A 101 -7.73 17.39 -8.92
C VAL A 101 -7.51 18.89 -8.81
N GLY A 102 -7.25 19.55 -9.94
CA GLY A 102 -7.11 21.01 -9.97
C GLY A 102 -7.06 21.55 -11.40
N PRO A 103 -6.68 22.83 -11.57
CA PRO A 103 -6.59 23.48 -12.89
C PRO A 103 -5.61 22.79 -13.84
N ALA A 104 -4.57 22.13 -13.29
CA ALA A 104 -3.60 21.36 -14.04
C ALA A 104 -4.08 19.95 -14.44
N GLY A 105 -5.37 19.64 -14.25
CA GLY A 105 -5.97 18.36 -14.60
C GLY A 105 -6.11 17.40 -13.41
N VAL A 106 -6.20 16.10 -13.73
CA VAL A 106 -6.44 15.01 -12.77
C VAL A 106 -5.18 14.15 -12.66
N TRP A 107 -4.66 14.02 -11.45
CA TRP A 107 -3.38 13.38 -11.17
C TRP A 107 -3.53 12.26 -10.14
N ILE A 108 -3.13 11.05 -10.51
CA ILE A 108 -2.98 9.94 -9.55
C ILE A 108 -1.57 10.00 -8.96
N LEU A 109 -1.50 10.11 -7.64
CA LEU A 109 -0.23 10.11 -6.91
C LEU A 109 0.04 8.70 -6.39
N MET A 110 1.17 8.12 -6.78
CA MET A 110 1.56 6.78 -6.35
C MET A 110 2.81 6.85 -5.47
N PRO A 111 2.61 6.96 -4.14
CA PRO A 111 3.72 7.02 -3.21
C PRO A 111 4.39 5.66 -3.01
N TYR A 112 5.71 5.62 -3.11
CA TYR A 112 6.55 4.45 -2.88
C TYR A 112 7.52 4.69 -1.72
N HIS A 113 7.41 3.89 -0.66
CA HIS A 113 8.27 4.02 0.52
C HIS A 113 9.63 3.31 0.34
N GLN A 114 10.33 3.66 -0.73
CA GLN A 114 11.55 2.96 -1.15
C GLN A 114 12.80 3.82 -0.91
N ARG A 115 13.77 3.26 -0.18
CA ARG A 115 15.08 3.88 0.02
C ARG A 115 16.12 3.22 -0.88
N GLY A 116 16.89 4.04 -1.59
CA GLY A 116 17.98 3.61 -2.47
C GLY A 116 17.72 4.00 -3.92
N GLN A 117 18.48 3.39 -4.83
CA GLN A 117 18.31 3.63 -6.27
C GLN A 117 17.33 2.61 -6.83
N VAL A 118 16.33 3.11 -7.55
CA VAL A 118 15.40 2.30 -8.33
C VAL A 118 15.89 2.29 -9.77
N THR A 119 16.06 1.10 -10.33
CA THR A 119 16.50 0.90 -11.71
C THR A 119 15.49 0.03 -12.45
N TYR A 120 15.18 0.39 -13.68
CA TYR A 120 14.34 -0.41 -14.55
C TYR A 120 15.22 -1.11 -15.59
N LYS A 121 15.32 -2.44 -15.53
CA LYS A 121 16.16 -3.22 -16.46
C LYS A 121 15.50 -4.56 -16.80
N LYS A 122 15.42 -4.88 -18.10
CA LYS A 122 14.80 -6.12 -18.62
C LYS A 122 13.36 -6.31 -18.13
N ASN A 123 12.53 -5.28 -18.27
CA ASN A 123 11.11 -5.31 -17.89
C ASN A 123 10.86 -5.63 -16.40
N ARG A 124 11.83 -5.28 -15.53
CA ARG A 124 11.75 -5.51 -14.10
C ARG A 124 12.31 -4.32 -13.34
N TRP A 125 11.57 -3.88 -12.35
CA TRP A 125 12.02 -2.92 -11.35
C TRP A 125 12.97 -3.62 -10.39
N ARG A 126 14.16 -3.03 -10.22
CA ARG A 126 15.19 -3.52 -9.31
C ARG A 126 15.63 -2.38 -8.42
N MET A 127 15.78 -2.68 -7.15
CA MET A 127 16.34 -1.76 -6.19
C MET A 127 17.80 -2.11 -5.91
N SER A 128 18.67 -1.11 -5.93
CA SER A 128 20.09 -1.23 -5.58
C SER A 128 20.46 -0.29 -4.43
N GLY A 129 21.50 -0.68 -3.68
CA GLY A 129 22.02 0.07 -2.53
C GLY A 129 21.55 -0.48 -1.17
N GLY A 130 22.28 -0.14 -0.09
CA GLY A 130 22.07 -0.66 1.26
C GLY A 130 23.00 -1.84 1.61
N GLY A 131 23.52 -1.88 2.83
CA GLY A 131 24.38 -2.98 3.31
C GLY A 131 23.62 -4.28 3.55
N PHE A 132 24.33 -5.33 4.02
CA PHE A 132 23.75 -6.66 4.32
C PHE A 132 22.48 -6.58 5.20
N LEU A 133 22.53 -5.78 6.26
CA LEU A 133 21.39 -5.58 7.16
C LEU A 133 20.18 -4.95 6.46
N GLN A 134 20.41 -4.01 5.53
CA GLN A 134 19.36 -3.37 4.75
C GLN A 134 18.70 -4.34 3.77
N SER A 135 19.48 -5.22 3.15
CA SER A 135 18.97 -6.28 2.27
C SER A 135 18.14 -7.31 3.04
N TYR A 136 18.53 -7.66 4.26
CA TYR A 136 17.73 -8.54 5.13
C TYR A 136 16.40 -7.88 5.52
N MET A 137 16.41 -6.62 5.96
CA MET A 137 15.18 -5.89 6.27
C MET A 137 14.23 -5.72 5.08
N ARG A 138 14.73 -5.70 3.83
CA ARG A 138 13.88 -5.67 2.64
C ARG A 138 13.11 -6.96 2.40
N ILE A 139 13.65 -8.10 2.80
CA ILE A 139 12.97 -9.39 2.66
C ILE A 139 11.86 -9.53 3.71
N PHE A 140 12.11 -9.02 4.92
CA PHE A 140 11.25 -9.27 6.08
C PHE A 140 10.40 -8.07 6.54
N GLY A 141 10.69 -6.84 6.11
CA GLY A 141 10.09 -5.63 6.70
C GLY A 141 9.76 -4.46 5.77
N GLN A 142 10.36 -4.36 4.58
CA GLN A 142 9.98 -3.36 3.58
C GLN A 142 9.18 -4.04 2.45
N GLU A 143 8.07 -3.42 2.05
CA GLU A 143 7.38 -3.81 0.82
C GLU A 143 8.38 -3.72 -0.33
N ASN A 144 8.41 -4.72 -1.22
CA ASN A 144 9.15 -4.57 -2.46
C ASN A 144 8.47 -3.52 -3.33
N ILE A 145 9.20 -2.85 -4.23
CA ILE A 145 8.62 -1.87 -5.16
C ILE A 145 7.49 -2.42 -6.04
N GLY A 146 7.36 -3.75 -6.12
CA GLY A 146 6.26 -4.40 -6.83
C GLY A 146 6.39 -4.27 -8.34
N ARG A 147 5.26 -3.97 -9.00
CA ARG A 147 5.18 -3.70 -10.44
C ARG A 147 4.46 -2.37 -10.65
N PRO A 148 5.15 -1.23 -10.44
CA PRO A 148 4.56 0.09 -10.64
C PRO A 148 3.91 0.25 -12.01
N ASP A 149 4.50 -0.34 -13.04
CA ASP A 149 3.95 -0.35 -14.40
C ASP A 149 2.51 -0.90 -14.46
N ILE A 150 2.24 -2.01 -13.78
CA ILE A 150 0.91 -2.64 -13.76
C ILE A 150 -0.02 -1.90 -12.79
N GLU A 151 0.50 -1.46 -11.65
CA GLU A 151 -0.26 -0.75 -10.62
C GLU A 151 -0.80 0.59 -11.14
N ILE A 152 0.04 1.37 -11.84
CA ILE A 152 -0.35 2.63 -12.50
C ILE A 152 -1.50 2.38 -13.47
N GLU A 153 -1.34 1.42 -14.37
CA GLU A 153 -2.34 1.12 -15.39
C GLU A 153 -3.67 0.67 -14.75
N SER A 154 -3.60 -0.11 -13.68
CA SER A 154 -4.77 -0.54 -12.92
C SER A 154 -5.50 0.63 -12.26
N GLU A 155 -4.80 1.56 -11.61
CA GLU A 155 -5.42 2.73 -10.99
C GLU A 155 -6.02 3.69 -12.04
N ILE A 156 -5.33 3.92 -13.16
CA ILE A 156 -5.85 4.73 -14.28
C ILE A 156 -7.14 4.10 -14.81
N ASN A 157 -7.13 2.81 -15.13
CA ASN A 157 -8.29 2.13 -15.70
C ASN A 157 -9.48 2.10 -14.73
N ALA A 158 -9.22 1.87 -13.44
CA ALA A 158 -10.24 1.89 -12.41
C ALA A 158 -10.87 3.29 -12.26
N LEU A 159 -10.04 4.34 -12.27
CA LEU A 159 -10.52 5.72 -12.19
C LEU A 159 -11.28 6.11 -13.46
N LYS A 160 -10.76 5.80 -14.64
CA LYS A 160 -11.42 6.08 -15.92
C LYS A 160 -12.80 5.45 -15.98
N LYS A 161 -12.90 4.15 -15.64
CA LYS A 161 -14.18 3.42 -15.57
C LYS A 161 -15.15 4.06 -14.57
N TYR A 162 -14.65 4.51 -13.43
CA TYR A 162 -15.46 5.19 -12.42
C TYR A 162 -15.99 6.55 -12.93
N LEU A 163 -15.14 7.33 -13.61
CA LEU A 163 -15.53 8.61 -14.19
C LEU A 163 -16.55 8.42 -15.33
N THR A 164 -16.31 7.52 -16.28
CA THR A 164 -17.28 7.24 -17.37
C THR A 164 -18.64 6.76 -16.86
N GLY A 165 -18.71 6.17 -15.66
CA GLY A 165 -19.99 5.82 -15.02
C GLY A 165 -20.75 6.99 -14.41
N GLN A 166 -20.14 8.17 -14.31
CA GLN A 166 -20.67 9.38 -13.64
C GLN A 166 -20.78 10.59 -14.57
N MET A 167 -20.10 10.58 -15.72
CA MET A 167 -20.10 11.66 -16.71
C MET A 167 -19.99 11.11 -18.13
N ASP A 168 -20.43 11.89 -19.12
CA ASP A 168 -20.27 11.57 -20.54
C ASP A 168 -18.79 11.41 -20.91
N GLU A 169 -18.49 10.55 -21.89
CA GLU A 169 -17.11 10.23 -22.29
C GLU A 169 -16.30 11.47 -22.70
N SER A 170 -16.95 12.48 -23.28
CA SER A 170 -16.34 13.76 -23.66
C SER A 170 -15.96 14.64 -22.46
N GLY A 171 -16.52 14.37 -21.28
CA GLY A 171 -16.24 15.08 -20.04
C GLY A 171 -15.12 14.46 -19.21
N VAL A 172 -14.63 13.26 -19.56
CA VAL A 172 -13.57 12.58 -18.80
C VAL A 172 -12.22 13.25 -19.11
N PRO A 173 -11.57 13.90 -18.12
CA PRO A 173 -10.28 14.54 -18.34
C PRO A 173 -9.17 13.52 -18.54
N GLU A 174 -8.06 13.97 -19.12
CA GLU A 174 -6.83 13.16 -19.17
C GLU A 174 -6.31 12.90 -17.75
N ILE A 175 -6.02 11.64 -17.46
CA ILE A 175 -5.54 11.19 -16.15
C ILE A 175 -4.03 11.07 -16.22
N SER A 176 -3.33 12.00 -15.58
CA SER A 176 -1.88 11.98 -15.41
C SER A 176 -1.49 11.19 -14.16
N THR A 177 -0.27 10.67 -14.13
CA THR A 177 0.23 9.89 -12.98
C THR A 177 1.61 10.36 -12.56
N LEU A 178 1.85 10.34 -11.24
CA LEU A 178 3.12 10.72 -10.65
C LEU A 178 3.54 9.68 -9.60
N MET A 179 4.70 9.07 -9.79
CA MET A 179 5.33 8.23 -8.78
C MET A 179 6.14 9.11 -7.83
N VAL A 180 5.92 8.97 -6.52
CA VAL A 180 6.50 9.85 -5.47
C VAL A 180 7.20 9.06 -4.38
#